data_AF-A0AAU9R198-F1
#
_entry.id   AF-A0AAU9R198-F1
#
_cell.length_a   1.000
_cell.length_b   1.000
_cell.length_c   1.000
_cell.angle_alpha   90.00
_cell.angle_beta   90.00
_cell.angle_gamma   90.00
#
_symmetry.space_group_name_H-M   'P 1'
#
loop_
_entity.id
_entity.type
_entity.pdbx_description
1 polymer ?
#
loop_
_entity_poly.entity_id
_entity_poly.type
_entity_poly.pdbx_seq_one_letter_code
_entity_poly.pdbx_strand_id
1 'polypeptide(L)'
;MINILPKDKAIESDATLVANQGINYCSQMFSLERAWEDLSAEERYEKRQSELKPLLEKFSDWCSKKSISVLPSGKQGTAFKYCMKHMDKFMNALKDNLSNNRAERAVKEIVMGRKNWLFSQSSTGAKSMAIIMSILETAKQNGLDQFKYINYLLDKLPNELSFSVWNPIHHGLRMFSSTVSKSLIN
;
A
#
# COMPACT_ATOMS: atom_id res chain seq x y z
N MET A 1 -7.53 6.85 12.45
CA MET A 1 -8.11 6.52 11.12
C MET A 1 -8.83 7.76 10.63
N ILE A 2 -8.56 8.24 9.41
CA ILE A 2 -9.35 9.35 8.86
C ILE A 2 -10.63 8.72 8.32
N ASN A 3 -11.73 8.99 9.01
CA ASN A 3 -13.05 8.52 8.67
C ASN A 3 -13.58 9.40 7.52
N ILE A 4 -13.35 8.98 6.26
CA ILE A 4 -13.74 9.73 5.05
C ILE A 4 -15.21 9.41 4.64
N LEU A 5 -15.97 8.72 5.49
CA LEU A 5 -17.38 8.49 5.27
C LEU A 5 -18.19 9.30 6.29
N PRO A 6 -19.12 10.17 5.86
CA PRO A 6 -20.03 10.84 6.77
C PRO A 6 -20.76 9.79 7.60
N LYS A 7 -20.60 9.85 8.92
CA LYS A 7 -21.52 9.17 9.83
C LYS A 7 -22.81 9.97 9.83
N ASP A 8 -23.92 9.24 9.74
CA ASP A 8 -25.29 9.71 9.98
C ASP A 8 -25.98 10.48 8.85
N LYS A 9 -26.39 9.72 7.83
CA LYS A 9 -27.82 9.63 7.46
C LYS A 9 -28.11 8.15 7.19
N ALA A 10 -28.96 7.55 8.03
CA ALA A 10 -29.68 6.34 7.65
C ALA A 10 -30.62 6.72 6.50
N ILE A 11 -30.07 6.75 5.28
CA ILE A 11 -30.87 6.67 4.07
C ILE A 11 -31.35 5.23 4.09
N GLU A 12 -32.65 5.00 4.30
CA GLU A 12 -33.28 3.73 3.97
C GLU A 12 -32.78 3.34 2.59
N SER A 13 -31.86 2.37 2.54
CA SER A 13 -31.06 2.15 1.36
C SER A 13 -31.93 1.38 0.38
N ASP A 14 -32.65 2.11 -0.47
CA ASP A 14 -33.28 1.50 -1.62
C ASP A 14 -32.16 0.81 -2.42
N ALA A 15 -32.17 -0.52 -2.43
CA ALA A 15 -31.17 -1.35 -3.12
C ALA A 15 -31.15 -1.07 -4.64
N THR A 16 -32.17 -0.37 -5.12
CA THR A 16 -32.32 0.07 -6.51
C THR A 16 -31.44 1.27 -6.86
N LEU A 17 -30.96 2.04 -5.86
CA LEU A 17 -30.07 3.18 -6.10
C LEU A 17 -28.72 2.73 -6.65
N VAL A 18 -28.29 3.35 -7.76
CA VAL A 18 -27.03 3.04 -8.46
C VAL A 18 -25.81 3.11 -7.53
N ALA A 19 -25.80 4.06 -6.59
CA ALA A 19 -24.73 4.18 -5.61
C ALA A 19 -24.67 2.97 -4.65
N ASN A 20 -25.83 2.50 -4.17
CA ASN A 20 -25.91 1.34 -3.27
C ASN A 20 -25.51 0.06 -3.98
N GLN A 21 -25.87 -0.08 -5.27
CA GLN A 21 -25.41 -1.19 -6.11
C GLN A 21 -23.88 -1.22 -6.22
N GLY A 22 -23.25 -0.06 -6.46
CA GLY A 22 -21.78 0.05 -6.50
C GLY A 22 -21.14 -0.31 -5.15
N ILE A 23 -21.69 0.18 -4.04
CA ILE A 23 -21.23 -0.17 -2.68
C ILE A 23 -21.36 -1.68 -2.42
N ASN A 24 -22.45 -2.31 -2.89
CA ASN A 24 -22.67 -3.74 -2.74
C ASN A 24 -21.59 -4.55 -3.47
N TYR A 25 -21.26 -4.20 -4.73
CA TYR A 25 -20.15 -4.85 -5.44
C TYR A 25 -18.82 -4.74 -4.68
N CYS A 26 -18.46 -3.53 -4.24
CA CYS A 26 -17.25 -3.34 -3.43
C CYS A 26 -17.29 -4.17 -2.15
N SER A 27 -18.43 -4.21 -1.46
CA SER A 27 -18.61 -4.96 -0.21
C SER A 27 -18.46 -6.47 -0.41
N GLN A 28 -18.98 -7.00 -1.51
CA GLN A 28 -18.80 -8.41 -1.88
C GLN A 28 -17.33 -8.73 -2.15
N MET A 29 -16.64 -7.92 -2.96
CA MET A 29 -15.21 -8.11 -3.25
C MET A 29 -14.36 -8.10 -1.98
N PHE A 30 -14.58 -7.14 -1.07
CA PHE A 30 -13.87 -7.09 0.20
C PHE A 30 -14.27 -8.20 1.17
N SER A 31 -15.49 -8.75 1.07
CA SER A 31 -15.90 -9.88 1.90
C SER A 31 -15.18 -11.16 1.48
N LEU A 32 -15.00 -11.37 0.17
CA LEU A 32 -14.18 -12.45 -0.36
C LEU A 32 -12.73 -12.33 0.09
N GLU A 33 -12.11 -11.16 -0.06
CA GLU A 33 -10.71 -10.94 0.37
C GLU A 33 -10.52 -11.18 1.88
N ARG A 34 -11.49 -10.80 2.73
CA ARG A 34 -11.44 -11.10 4.17
C ARG A 34 -11.56 -12.60 4.46
N ALA A 35 -12.40 -13.33 3.72
CA ALA A 35 -12.55 -14.78 3.89
C ALA A 35 -11.26 -15.55 3.53
N TRP A 36 -10.36 -14.92 2.79
CA TRP A 36 -9.10 -15.51 2.33
C TRP A 36 -7.87 -14.99 3.08
N GLU A 37 -8.05 -14.22 4.16
CA GLU A 37 -6.95 -13.54 4.87
C GLU A 37 -5.91 -14.51 5.45
N ASP A 38 -6.35 -15.70 5.88
CA ASP A 38 -5.49 -16.73 6.48
C ASP A 38 -4.93 -17.75 5.47
N LEU A 39 -5.38 -17.70 4.20
CA LEU A 39 -4.90 -18.59 3.14
C LEU A 39 -3.48 -18.22 2.69
N SER A 40 -2.74 -19.19 2.15
CA SER A 40 -1.46 -18.94 1.52
C SER A 40 -1.61 -18.04 0.28
N ALA A 41 -0.50 -17.44 -0.17
CA ALA A 41 -0.51 -16.56 -1.33
C ALA A 41 -0.96 -17.28 -2.62
N GLU A 42 -0.62 -18.56 -2.76
CA GLU A 42 -0.96 -19.40 -3.91
C GLU A 42 -2.45 -19.76 -3.92
N GLU A 43 -2.98 -20.26 -2.80
CA GLU A 43 -4.41 -20.56 -2.66
C GLU A 43 -5.28 -19.31 -2.84
N ARG A 44 -4.84 -18.17 -2.29
CA ARG A 44 -5.53 -16.90 -2.46
C ARG A 44 -5.53 -16.44 -3.92
N TYR A 45 -4.44 -16.68 -4.66
CA TYR A 45 -4.40 -16.38 -6.09
C TYR A 45 -5.40 -17.25 -6.85
N GLU A 46 -5.47 -18.55 -6.59
CA GLU A 46 -6.45 -19.44 -7.21
C GLU A 46 -7.89 -19.01 -6.92
N LYS A 47 -8.19 -18.67 -5.66
CA LYS A 47 -9.48 -18.14 -5.23
C LYS A 47 -9.85 -16.84 -5.95
N ARG A 48 -8.89 -15.95 -6.17
CA ARG A 48 -9.12 -14.75 -6.98
C ARG A 48 -9.48 -15.09 -8.42
N GLN A 49 -8.83 -16.08 -9.03
CA GLN A 49 -9.16 -16.50 -10.39
C GLN A 49 -10.54 -17.17 -10.47
N SER A 50 -10.92 -17.98 -9.48
CA SER A 50 -12.18 -18.73 -9.51
C SER A 50 -13.40 -17.92 -9.07
N GLU A 51 -13.25 -17.06 -8.06
CA GLU A 51 -14.37 -16.36 -7.41
C GLU A 51 -14.35 -14.84 -7.64
N LEU A 52 -13.19 -14.17 -7.52
CA LEU A 52 -13.10 -12.72 -7.66
C LEU A 52 -13.21 -12.27 -9.12
N LYS A 53 -12.57 -12.99 -10.04
CA LYS A 53 -12.59 -12.70 -11.48
C LYS A 53 -14.01 -12.60 -12.06
N PRO A 54 -14.90 -13.60 -11.89
CA PRO A 54 -16.25 -13.48 -12.41
C PRO A 54 -17.05 -12.34 -11.73
N LEU A 55 -16.74 -11.99 -10.48
CA LEU A 55 -17.37 -10.84 -9.82
C LEU A 55 -16.89 -9.50 -10.40
N LEU A 56 -15.60 -9.37 -10.69
CA LEU A 56 -15.01 -8.20 -11.35
C LEU A 56 -15.55 -8.02 -12.77
N GLU A 57 -15.68 -9.11 -13.53
CA GLU A 57 -16.26 -9.08 -14.88
C GLU A 57 -17.73 -8.63 -14.83
N LYS A 58 -18.53 -9.18 -13.91
CA LYS A 58 -19.92 -8.72 -13.67
C LYS A 58 -20.00 -7.25 -13.29
N PHE A 59 -19.07 -6.76 -12.46
CA PHE A 59 -18.99 -5.36 -12.08
C PHE A 59 -18.64 -4.46 -13.28
N SER A 60 -17.68 -4.87 -14.11
CA SER A 60 -17.30 -4.16 -15.34
C SER A 60 -18.47 -4.06 -16.33
N ASP A 61 -19.20 -5.16 -16.53
CA ASP A 61 -20.39 -5.18 -17.37
C ASP A 61 -21.49 -4.27 -16.83
N TRP A 62 -21.70 -4.30 -15.50
CA TRP A 62 -22.67 -3.43 -14.83
C TRP A 62 -22.29 -1.95 -15.00
N CYS A 63 -21.03 -1.59 -14.79
CA CYS A 63 -20.50 -0.24 -15.02
C CYS A 63 -20.73 0.22 -16.47
N SER A 64 -20.44 -0.65 -17.44
CA SER A 64 -20.61 -0.36 -18.87
C SER A 64 -22.07 -0.11 -19.24
N LYS A 65 -23.01 -0.90 -18.69
CA LYS A 65 -24.45 -0.73 -18.93
C LYS A 65 -24.97 0.52 -18.26
N LYS A 66 -24.58 0.77 -17.00
CA LYS A 66 -25.04 1.94 -16.25
C LYS A 66 -24.46 3.25 -16.76
N SER A 67 -23.25 3.25 -17.31
CA SER A 67 -22.65 4.48 -17.87
C SER A 67 -23.46 5.07 -19.02
N ILE A 68 -24.23 4.26 -19.75
CA ILE A 68 -25.11 4.71 -20.84
C ILE A 68 -26.35 5.43 -20.28
N SER A 69 -26.84 5.00 -19.11
CA SER A 69 -28.07 5.50 -18.50
C SER A 69 -27.90 6.77 -17.66
N VAL A 70 -26.67 7.23 -17.42
CA VAL A 70 -26.37 8.38 -16.55
C VAL A 70 -25.89 9.58 -17.37
N LEU A 71 -26.18 10.78 -16.86
CA LEU A 71 -25.66 12.00 -17.46
C LEU A 71 -24.12 12.02 -17.38
N PRO A 72 -23.38 12.11 -18.51
CA PRO A 72 -21.92 12.00 -18.52
C PRO A 72 -21.20 13.07 -17.68
N SER A 73 -21.76 14.28 -17.61
CA SER A 73 -21.22 15.41 -16.84
C SER A 73 -21.61 15.39 -15.35
N GLY A 74 -22.51 14.50 -14.94
CA GLY A 74 -22.90 14.35 -13.54
C GLY A 74 -21.84 13.65 -12.69
N LYS A 75 -22.00 13.68 -11.37
CA LYS A 75 -21.10 12.97 -10.42
C LYS A 75 -21.04 11.46 -10.73
N GLN A 76 -22.18 10.85 -11.03
CA GLN A 76 -22.26 9.43 -11.40
C GLN A 76 -21.58 9.15 -12.76
N GLY A 77 -21.85 9.96 -13.78
CA GLY A 77 -21.20 9.83 -15.09
C GLY A 77 -19.68 9.96 -15.01
N THR A 78 -19.19 10.92 -14.22
CA THR A 78 -17.76 11.10 -13.96
C THR A 78 -17.15 9.88 -13.26
N ALA A 79 -17.85 9.32 -12.27
CA ALA A 79 -17.41 8.13 -11.55
C ALA A 79 -17.32 6.90 -12.45
N PHE A 80 -18.35 6.62 -13.26
CA PHE A 80 -18.32 5.51 -14.22
C PHE A 80 -17.25 5.71 -15.28
N LYS A 81 -17.10 6.92 -15.83
CA LYS A 81 -16.04 7.24 -16.79
C LYS A 81 -14.65 6.98 -16.20
N TYR A 82 -14.42 7.37 -14.95
CA TYR A 82 -13.17 7.11 -14.26
C TYR A 82 -12.94 5.61 -14.05
N CYS A 83 -13.96 4.89 -13.58
CA CYS A 83 -13.90 3.45 -13.36
C CYS A 83 -13.56 2.70 -14.64
N MET A 84 -14.27 2.99 -15.75
CA MET A 84 -14.02 2.36 -17.04
C MET A 84 -12.64 2.67 -17.60
N LYS A 85 -12.16 3.91 -17.44
CA LYS A 85 -10.81 4.32 -17.86
C LYS A 85 -9.69 3.52 -17.17
N HIS A 86 -9.95 3.03 -15.95
CA HIS A 86 -8.96 2.35 -15.12
C HIS A 86 -9.30 0.88 -14.85
N MET A 87 -10.27 0.31 -15.56
CA MET A 87 -10.73 -1.06 -15.35
C MET A 87 -9.61 -2.07 -15.64
N ASP A 88 -8.81 -1.82 -16.67
CA ASP A 88 -7.61 -2.60 -17.00
C ASP A 88 -6.64 -2.71 -15.83
N LYS A 89 -6.40 -1.58 -15.14
CA LYS A 89 -5.53 -1.53 -13.95
C LYS A 89 -6.19 -2.17 -12.75
N PHE A 90 -7.51 -2.01 -12.61
CA PHE A 90 -8.28 -2.59 -11.53
C PHE A 90 -8.26 -4.13 -11.58
N MET A 91 -8.21 -4.73 -12.77
CA MET A 91 -8.05 -6.18 -12.94
C MET A 91 -6.72 -6.72 -12.39
N ASN A 92 -5.72 -5.88 -12.09
CA ASN A 92 -4.51 -6.32 -11.37
C ASN A 92 -4.81 -6.78 -9.93
N ALA A 93 -5.99 -6.47 -9.38
CA ALA A 93 -6.47 -7.06 -8.12
C ALA A 93 -6.63 -8.59 -8.18
N LEU A 94 -6.56 -9.19 -9.37
CA LEU A 94 -6.48 -10.64 -9.52
C LEU A 94 -5.09 -11.22 -9.24
N LYS A 95 -4.05 -10.38 -9.28
CA LYS A 95 -2.66 -10.77 -9.06
C LYS A 95 -2.19 -10.42 -7.65
N ASP A 96 -2.71 -9.35 -7.07
CA ASP A 96 -2.31 -8.83 -5.76
C ASP A 96 -3.53 -8.35 -4.96
N ASN A 97 -3.32 -7.91 -3.73
CA ASN A 97 -4.36 -7.44 -2.82
C ASN A 97 -5.19 -6.29 -3.41
N LEU A 98 -6.51 -6.40 -3.25
CA LEU A 98 -7.47 -5.37 -3.63
C LEU A 98 -7.28 -4.05 -2.84
N SER A 99 -6.77 -4.15 -1.61
CA SER A 99 -6.55 -3.00 -0.73
C SER A 99 -5.11 -2.51 -0.76
N ASN A 100 -4.92 -1.21 -0.94
CA ASN A 100 -3.64 -0.52 -0.77
C ASN A 100 -3.41 -0.02 0.68
N ASN A 101 -4.29 -0.37 1.64
CA ASN A 101 -4.26 0.17 3.01
C ASN A 101 -2.91 0.02 3.69
N ARG A 102 -2.19 -1.07 3.43
CA ARG A 102 -0.83 -1.30 3.96
C ARG A 102 0.16 -0.27 3.43
N ALA A 103 0.14 -0.03 2.12
CA ALA A 103 0.99 0.97 1.48
C ALA A 103 0.66 2.39 1.95
N GLU A 104 -0.63 2.73 2.06
CA GLU A 104 -1.06 4.02 2.59
C GLU A 104 -0.62 4.24 4.04
N ARG A 105 -0.73 3.22 4.90
CA ARG A 105 -0.25 3.28 6.28
C ARG A 105 1.27 3.50 6.35
N ALA A 106 2.04 2.83 5.50
CA ALA A 106 3.49 3.01 5.44
C ALA A 106 3.88 4.44 5.01
N VAL A 107 3.24 4.97 3.97
CA VAL A 107 3.50 6.34 3.50
C VAL A 107 3.02 7.39 4.51
N LYS A 108 1.98 7.08 5.28
CA LYS A 108 1.41 8.01 6.27
C LYS A 108 2.44 8.45 7.31
N GLU A 109 3.31 7.57 7.80
CA GLU A 109 4.32 7.93 8.79
C GLU A 109 5.28 9.01 8.24
N ILE A 110 5.73 8.84 6.99
CA ILE A 110 6.55 9.82 6.26
C ILE A 110 5.78 11.14 6.10
N VAL A 111 4.52 11.03 5.71
CA VAL A 111 3.61 12.17 5.50
C VAL A 111 3.35 12.97 6.77
N MET A 112 3.34 12.32 7.93
CA MET A 112 3.21 13.00 9.21
C MET A 112 4.55 13.53 9.73
N GLY A 113 5.67 12.90 9.38
CA GLY A 113 7.02 13.31 9.76
C GLY A 113 7.50 14.57 9.05
N ARG A 114 7.09 14.80 7.79
CA ARG A 114 7.52 15.97 6.99
C ARG A 114 7.25 17.35 7.61
N LYS A 115 6.23 17.50 8.49
CA LYS A 115 6.04 18.75 9.25
C LYS A 115 7.05 18.95 10.40
N ASN A 116 7.68 17.87 10.86
CA ASN A 116 8.70 17.88 11.92
C ASN A 116 10.12 17.88 11.35
N TRP A 117 10.31 17.58 10.07
CA TRP A 117 11.60 17.55 9.39
C TRP A 117 11.92 18.92 8.76
N LEU A 118 12.27 19.88 9.63
CA LEU A 118 12.50 21.28 9.25
C LEU A 118 13.63 21.47 8.21
N PHE A 119 14.52 20.49 8.06
CA PHE A 119 15.70 20.53 7.18
C PHE A 119 15.55 19.75 5.86
N SER A 120 14.36 19.20 5.55
CA SER A 120 14.10 18.47 4.30
C SER A 120 13.73 19.38 3.12
N GLN A 121 14.20 20.63 3.10
CA GLN A 121 13.92 21.61 2.03
C GLN A 121 14.83 21.43 0.81
N SER A 122 15.90 20.64 0.90
CA SER A 122 16.78 20.31 -0.22
C SER A 122 16.63 18.84 -0.65
N SER A 123 16.89 18.55 -1.93
CA SER A 123 16.88 17.19 -2.47
C SER A 123 17.86 16.27 -1.72
N THR A 124 19.03 16.80 -1.35
CA THR A 124 20.02 16.12 -0.52
C THR A 124 19.47 15.78 0.86
N GLY A 125 18.79 16.73 1.52
CA GLY A 125 18.15 16.49 2.81
C GLY A 125 17.03 15.44 2.75
N ALA A 126 16.23 15.45 1.68
CA ALA A 126 15.22 14.42 1.43
C ALA A 126 15.85 13.03 1.20
N LYS A 127 16.96 12.95 0.47
CA LYS A 127 17.69 11.70 0.24
C LYS A 127 18.27 11.13 1.55
N SER A 128 18.91 11.96 2.36
CA SER A 128 19.43 11.54 3.67
C SER A 128 18.32 11.05 4.60
N MET A 129 17.17 11.75 4.62
CA MET A 129 16.01 11.33 5.39
C MET A 129 15.45 9.98 4.92
N ALA A 130 15.35 9.77 3.60
CA ALA A 130 14.89 8.50 3.04
C ALA A 130 15.80 7.32 3.45
N ILE A 131 17.12 7.53 3.50
CA ILE A 131 18.08 6.52 3.95
C ILE A 131 17.83 6.18 5.43
N ILE A 132 17.76 7.19 6.31
CA ILE A 132 17.54 6.97 7.75
C ILE A 132 16.22 6.24 8.00
N MET A 133 15.14 6.68 7.36
CA MET A 133 13.83 6.03 7.49
C MET A 133 13.84 4.59 6.98
N SER A 134 14.58 4.29 5.91
CA SER A 134 14.72 2.93 5.41
C SER A 134 15.40 2.02 6.44
N ILE A 135 16.43 2.51 7.13
CA ILE A 135 17.13 1.77 8.19
C ILE A 135 16.19 1.53 9.38
N LEU A 136 15.49 2.57 9.85
CA LEU A 136 14.54 2.49 10.96
C LEU A 136 13.38 1.54 10.68
N GLU A 137 12.81 1.59 9.48
CA GLU A 137 11.70 0.72 9.08
C GLU A 137 12.17 -0.73 8.90
N THR A 138 13.39 -0.95 8.39
CA THR A 138 14.00 -2.29 8.34
C THR A 138 14.18 -2.86 9.74
N ALA A 139 14.69 -2.06 10.69
CA ALA A 139 14.85 -2.49 12.08
C ALA A 139 13.51 -2.91 12.71
N LYS A 140 12.48 -2.07 12.54
CA LYS A 140 11.11 -2.33 13.01
C LYS A 140 10.51 -3.60 12.39
N GLN A 141 10.69 -3.81 11.08
CA GLN A 141 10.21 -5.03 10.40
C GLN A 141 10.92 -6.30 10.87
N ASN A 142 12.15 -6.19 11.40
CA ASN A 142 12.88 -7.29 12.01
C ASN A 142 12.63 -7.42 13.53
N GLY A 143 11.71 -6.64 14.10
CA GLY A 143 11.38 -6.68 15.53
C GLY A 143 12.44 -6.05 16.44
N LEU A 144 13.34 -5.24 15.89
CA LEU A 144 14.38 -4.54 16.65
C LEU A 144 13.88 -3.20 17.18
N ASP A 145 14.38 -2.80 18.36
CA ASP A 145 14.20 -1.44 18.84
C ASP A 145 14.97 -0.46 17.93
N GLN A 146 14.22 0.45 17.31
CA GLN A 146 14.73 1.37 16.32
C GLN A 146 15.83 2.30 16.86
N PHE A 147 15.69 2.77 18.10
CA PHE A 147 16.63 3.71 18.71
C PHE A 147 17.93 3.01 19.10
N LYS A 148 17.83 1.84 19.75
CA LYS A 148 18.99 1.00 20.08
C LYS A 148 19.74 0.59 18.81
N TYR A 149 19.02 0.23 17.74
CA TYR A 149 19.63 -0.16 16.48
C TYR A 149 20.40 0.99 15.82
N ILE A 150 19.85 2.20 15.76
CA ILE A 150 20.59 3.37 15.25
C ILE A 150 21.82 3.68 16.10
N ASN A 151 21.71 3.65 17.43
CA ASN A 151 22.87 3.88 18.30
C ASN A 151 23.95 2.83 18.10
N TYR A 152 23.56 1.55 17.97
CA TYR A 152 24.49 0.48 17.65
C TYR A 152 25.20 0.73 16.33
N LEU A 153 24.48 1.12 15.27
CA LEU A 153 25.08 1.41 13.97
C LEU A 153 26.05 2.61 14.06
N LEU A 154 25.67 3.68 14.75
CA LEU A 154 26.52 4.87 14.92
C LEU A 154 27.76 4.59 15.78
N ASP A 155 27.69 3.65 16.72
CA ASP A 155 28.83 3.22 17.55
C ASP A 155 29.77 2.26 16.79
N LYS A 156 29.21 1.29 16.05
CA LYS A 156 30.00 0.22 15.44
C LYS A 156 30.49 0.53 14.03
N LEU A 157 29.68 1.16 13.17
CA LEU A 157 30.06 1.39 11.77
C LEU A 157 31.32 2.25 11.59
N PRO A 158 31.55 3.33 12.38
CA PRO A 158 32.79 4.10 12.24
C PRO A 158 34.05 3.31 12.63
N ASN A 159 33.89 2.26 13.42
CA ASN A 159 34.97 1.41 13.94
C ASN A 159 35.16 0.13 13.12
N GLU A 160 34.36 -0.08 12.06
CA GLU A 160 34.49 -1.20 11.12
C GLU A 160 35.59 -0.93 10.08
N LEU A 161 36.65 -1.73 10.11
CA LEU A 161 37.80 -1.67 9.20
C LEU A 161 37.43 -1.93 7.72
N SER A 162 36.23 -2.42 7.42
CA SER A 162 35.78 -2.61 6.03
C SER A 162 35.51 -1.29 5.29
N PHE A 163 35.24 -0.19 6.01
CA PHE A 163 34.93 1.10 5.40
C PHE A 163 36.16 1.99 5.18
N SER A 164 37.31 1.67 5.76
CA SER A 164 38.58 2.36 5.45
C SER A 164 39.12 2.04 4.05
N VAL A 165 38.51 1.06 3.35
CA VAL A 165 38.75 0.78 1.92
C VAL A 165 37.51 1.19 1.12
N TRP A 166 37.03 2.42 1.29
CA TRP A 166 36.08 2.98 0.32
C TRP A 166 36.84 3.49 -0.90
N ASN A 167 36.96 2.65 -1.93
CA ASN A 167 37.51 3.06 -3.23
C ASN A 167 36.36 3.46 -4.16
N PRO A 168 36.24 4.73 -4.57
CA PRO A 168 35.08 5.23 -5.32
C PRO A 168 35.19 4.91 -6.81
N ILE A 169 35.30 3.64 -7.18
CA ILE A 169 35.24 3.26 -8.59
C ILE A 169 34.48 1.94 -8.74
N HIS A 170 33.18 2.08 -8.98
CA HIS A 170 32.40 1.42 -10.03
C HIS A 170 30.94 1.26 -9.61
N HIS A 171 30.06 1.88 -10.39
CA HIS A 171 28.61 1.73 -10.34
C HIS A 171 28.18 0.26 -10.39
N GLY A 172 27.40 -0.18 -9.40
CA GLY A 172 26.71 -1.47 -9.44
C GLY A 172 26.17 -1.88 -8.09
N LEU A 173 24.85 -1.98 -7.96
CA LEU A 173 24.16 -2.45 -6.77
C LEU A 173 24.72 -3.80 -6.29
N ARG A 174 25.25 -3.84 -5.07
CA ARG A 174 25.25 -5.07 -4.27
C ARG A 174 25.00 -4.72 -2.80
N MET A 175 23.73 -4.72 -2.43
CA MET A 175 23.25 -4.56 -1.07
C MET A 175 23.47 -5.86 -0.28
N PHE A 176 24.14 -5.72 0.87
CA PHE A 176 24.07 -6.54 2.09
C PHE A 176 24.09 -8.07 1.94
N SER A 177 25.28 -8.64 2.19
CA SER A 177 25.46 -10.06 2.53
C SER A 177 24.89 -10.35 3.93
N SER A 178 24.12 -11.42 4.03
CA SER A 178 23.36 -11.89 5.20
C SER A 178 24.25 -12.47 6.28
N THR A 179 24.74 -11.68 7.24
CA THR A 179 25.21 -12.20 8.54
C THR A 179 25.15 -11.14 9.63
N VAL A 180 23.96 -10.89 10.20
CA VAL A 180 23.87 -10.29 11.54
C VAL A 180 23.27 -11.35 12.45
N SER A 181 24.16 -11.93 13.27
CA SER A 181 23.85 -12.96 14.26
C SER A 181 22.78 -12.49 15.23
N LYS A 182 21.74 -13.31 15.42
CA LYS A 182 20.58 -13.11 16.32
C LYS A 182 20.91 -13.13 17.83
N SER A 183 22.15 -12.90 18.24
CA SER A 183 22.60 -13.17 19.63
C SER A 183 22.89 -11.93 20.49
N LEU A 184 22.65 -10.70 20.02
CA LEU A 184 23.12 -9.51 20.75
C LEU A 184 22.06 -8.49 21.19
N ILE A 185 20.76 -8.78 21.08
CA ILE A 185 19.72 -7.86 21.58
C ILE A 185 18.55 -8.64 22.19
N ASN A 186 18.82 -9.30 23.31
CA ASN A 186 17.82 -9.58 24.35
C ASN A 186 18.28 -8.88 25.63
#